data_AF-A0AA48M0B3-F1
#
_entry.id   AF-A0AA48M0B3-F1
#
_cell.length_a   1.000
_cell.length_b   1.000
_cell.length_c   1.000
_cell.angle_alpha   90.00
_cell.angle_beta   90.00
_cell.angle_gamma   90.00
#
_symmetry.space_group_name_H-M   'P 1'
#
loop_
_entity.id
_entity.type
_entity.pdbx_description
1 polymer ?
#
loop_
_entity_poly.entity_id
_entity_poly.type
_entity_poly.pdbx_seq_one_letter_code
_entity_poly.pdbx_strand_id
1 'polypeptide(L)'
;MEVGSELRLQANGSFDYMLAYGALDEVASGCWHRVGNVVSLVPSKFETNGEDPLKFDHLELEVTPAGKLVRRFDGGPTGTYSR
;
A
#
# COMPACT_ATOMS: atom_id res chain seq x y z
N MET A 1 -5.62 8.54 18.49
CA MET A 1 -5.50 7.30 17.71
C MET A 1 -4.20 7.40 16.94
N GLU A 2 -3.30 6.43 17.10
CA GLU A 2 -2.01 6.41 16.40
C GLU A 2 -2.18 5.66 15.08
N VAL A 3 -1.51 6.16 14.04
CA VAL A 3 -1.44 5.51 12.73
C VAL A 3 0.01 5.46 12.29
N GLY A 4 0.47 4.29 11.88
CA GLY A 4 1.78 4.06 11.28
C GLY A 4 1.60 3.32 9.96
N SER A 5 2.29 3.75 8.91
CA SER A 5 2.29 3.03 7.64
C SER A 5 3.66 3.07 7.01
N GLU A 6 4.12 1.95 6.48
CA GLU A 6 5.35 1.87 5.71
C GLU A 6 5.08 1.12 4.39
N LEU A 7 5.66 1.62 3.30
CA LEU A 7 5.70 0.93 2.03
C LEU A 7 7.14 1.01 1.50
N ARG A 8 7.76 -0.15 1.38
CA ARG A 8 9.11 -0.28 0.82
C ARG A 8 9.04 -0.95 -0.53
N LEU A 9 9.43 -0.22 -1.57
CA LEU A 9 9.59 -0.73 -2.93
C LEU A 9 11.06 -1.05 -3.18
N GLN A 10 11.36 -2.31 -3.47
CA GLN A 10 12.73 -2.78 -3.73
C GLN A 10 13.00 -2.81 -5.24
N ALA A 11 14.24 -2.52 -5.64
CA ALA A 11 14.62 -2.40 -7.07
C ALA A 11 14.49 -3.72 -7.87
N ASN A 12 14.46 -4.87 -7.17
CA ASN A 12 14.22 -6.19 -7.74
C ASN A 12 12.72 -6.47 -8.05
N GLY A 13 11.83 -5.52 -7.80
CA GLY A 13 10.40 -5.67 -8.01
C GLY A 13 9.64 -6.28 -6.83
N SER A 14 10.25 -6.50 -5.66
CA SER A 14 9.53 -6.91 -4.46
C SER A 14 9.11 -5.72 -3.58
N PHE A 15 8.02 -5.86 -2.83
CA PHE A 15 7.58 -4.86 -1.85
C PHE A 15 7.34 -5.46 -0.48
N ASP A 16 7.47 -4.61 0.54
CA ASP A 16 7.05 -4.85 1.92
C ASP A 16 6.11 -3.71 2.34
N TYR A 17 5.03 -4.06 3.03
CA TYR A 17 3.98 -3.15 3.48
C TYR A 17 3.66 -3.42 4.94
N MET A 18 3.43 -2.33 5.70
CA MET A 18 2.90 -2.38 7.05
C MET A 18 1.87 -1.26 7.24
N LEU A 19 0.77 -1.57 7.93
CA LEU A 19 -0.17 -0.60 8.50
C LEU A 19 -0.45 -0.96 9.96
N ALA A 20 -0.32 0.01 10.84
CA ALA A 20 -0.82 -0.06 12.20
C ALA A 20 -1.86 1.06 12.37
N TYR A 21 -3.11 0.71 12.65
CA TYR A 21 -4.22 1.63 12.83
C TYR A 21 -5.04 1.26 14.06
N GLY A 22 -4.77 1.93 15.19
CA GLY A 22 -5.39 1.57 16.46
C GLY A 22 -4.99 0.15 16.90
N ALA A 23 -5.95 -0.78 16.88
CA ALA A 23 -5.72 -2.20 17.19
C ALA A 23 -5.55 -3.07 15.94
N LEU A 24 -5.71 -2.50 14.73
CA LEU A 24 -5.53 -3.21 13.48
C LEU A 24 -4.04 -3.16 13.09
N ASP A 25 -3.46 -4.32 12.85
CA ASP A 25 -2.13 -4.48 12.27
C ASP A 25 -2.23 -5.27 10.96
N GLU A 26 -1.64 -4.72 9.91
CA GLU A 26 -1.54 -5.36 8.60
C GLU A 26 -0.09 -5.42 8.16
N VAL A 27 0.29 -6.55 7.56
CA VAL A 27 1.56 -6.70 6.86
C VAL A 27 1.33 -7.44 5.55
N ALA A 28 1.99 -6.97 4.49
CA ALA A 28 1.92 -7.62 3.19
C ALA A 28 3.26 -7.58 2.47
N SER A 29 3.50 -8.59 1.64
CA SER A 29 4.66 -8.63 0.75
C SER A 29 4.30 -9.30 -0.56
N GLY A 30 5.01 -8.91 -1.62
CA GLY A 30 4.77 -9.43 -2.95
C GLY A 30 5.55 -8.69 -4.03
N CYS A 31 4.98 -8.61 -5.22
CA CYS A 31 5.60 -7.98 -6.37
C CYS A 31 5.00 -6.61 -6.63
N TRP A 32 5.82 -5.70 -7.16
CA TRP A 32 5.37 -4.42 -7.66
C TRP A 32 5.94 -4.14 -9.05
N HIS A 33 5.21 -3.33 -9.80
CA HIS A 33 5.72 -2.74 -11.03
C HIS A 33 5.19 -1.31 -11.19
N ARG A 34 5.78 -0.57 -12.13
CA ARG A 34 5.35 0.79 -12.47
C ARG A 34 5.13 0.94 -13.96
N VAL A 35 4.00 1.56 -14.33
CA VAL A 35 3.68 1.96 -15.70
C VAL A 35 3.28 3.43 -15.68
N GLY A 36 4.10 4.29 -16.30
CA GLY A 36 3.87 5.74 -16.27
C GLY A 36 3.90 6.31 -14.84
N ASN A 37 2.79 6.90 -14.41
CA ASN A 37 2.60 7.41 -13.05
C ASN A 37 1.86 6.43 -12.13
N VAL A 38 1.58 5.20 -12.55
CA VAL A 38 0.88 4.20 -11.73
C VAL A 38 1.87 3.15 -11.24
N VAL A 39 1.83 2.89 -9.93
CA VAL A 39 2.52 1.78 -9.26
C VAL A 39 1.48 0.75 -8.87
N SER A 40 1.68 -0.50 -9.28
CA SER A 40 0.80 -1.63 -8.97
C SER A 40 1.49 -2.57 -7.99
N LEU A 41 0.79 -2.94 -6.93
CA LEU A 41 1.24 -3.90 -5.91
C LEU A 41 0.36 -5.15 -5.98
N VAL A 42 0.98 -6.32 -6.06
CA VAL A 42 0.30 -7.62 -6.03
C VAL A 42 0.89 -8.43 -4.88
N PRO A 43 0.18 -8.57 -3.75
CA PRO A 43 0.67 -9.34 -2.62
C PRO A 43 0.69 -10.83 -2.94
N SER A 44 1.78 -11.49 -2.56
CA SER A 44 1.84 -12.95 -2.44
C SER A 44 1.51 -13.42 -1.02
N LYS A 45 1.66 -12.54 -0.04
CA LYS A 45 1.34 -12.78 1.37
C LYS A 45 0.66 -11.53 1.94
N PHE A 46 -0.38 -11.74 2.73
CA PHE A 46 -1.08 -10.71 3.47
C PHE A 46 -1.51 -11.29 4.82
N GLU A 47 -1.15 -10.63 5.91
CA GLU A 47 -1.53 -11.01 7.28
C GLU A 47 -2.17 -9.80 7.97
N THR A 48 -3.25 -10.06 8.69
CA THR A 48 -3.95 -9.05 9.49
C THR A 48 -4.46 -9.69 10.77
N ASN A 49 -4.57 -8.91 11.84
CA ASN A 49 -5.06 -9.36 13.15
C ASN A 49 -6.58 -9.19 13.35
N GLY A 50 -7.31 -8.69 12.33
CA GLY A 50 -8.76 -8.48 12.37
C GLY A 50 -9.47 -8.72 11.03
N GLU A 51 -10.80 -8.62 11.03
CA GLU A 51 -11.56 -8.52 9.76
C GLU A 51 -11.26 -7.16 9.13
N ASP A 52 -10.56 -7.20 8.00
CA ASP A 52 -10.00 -6.00 7.42
C ASP A 52 -10.74 -5.54 6.15
N PRO A 53 -11.25 -4.29 6.11
CA PRO A 53 -11.89 -3.71 4.92
C PRO A 53 -10.90 -3.14 3.88
N LEU A 54 -9.59 -3.12 4.16
CA LEU A 54 -8.55 -2.48 3.33
C LEU A 54 -7.65 -3.47 2.57
N LYS A 55 -7.82 -4.77 2.82
CA LYS A 55 -7.11 -5.89 2.22
C LYS A 55 -7.27 -5.80 0.73
N PHE A 56 -6.18 -6.04 0.03
CA PHE A 56 -6.13 -5.92 -1.41
C PHE A 56 -5.47 -7.15 -2.01
N ASP A 57 -6.06 -7.67 -3.09
CA ASP A 57 -5.39 -8.63 -3.99
C ASP A 57 -4.60 -7.89 -5.08
N HIS A 58 -4.92 -6.61 -5.30
CA HIS A 58 -4.22 -5.70 -6.20
C HIS A 58 -4.43 -4.26 -5.74
N LEU A 59 -3.36 -3.48 -5.64
CA LEU A 59 -3.39 -2.08 -5.19
C LEU A 59 -2.66 -1.18 -6.19
N GLU A 60 -3.38 -0.19 -6.71
CA GLU A 60 -2.82 0.86 -7.56
C GLU A 60 -2.59 2.16 -6.78
N LEU A 61 -1.39 2.69 -6.92
CA LEU A 61 -0.96 3.96 -6.36
C LEU A 61 -0.60 4.91 -7.50
N GLU A 62 -1.13 6.13 -7.46
CA GLU A 62 -0.67 7.21 -8.33
C GLU A 62 0.56 7.88 -7.73
N VAL A 63 1.57 8.08 -8.57
CA VAL A 63 2.74 8.90 -8.29
C VAL A 63 2.41 10.34 -8.68
N THR A 64 2.19 11.18 -7.68
CA THR A 64 1.97 12.61 -7.87
C THR A 64 3.22 13.31 -8.41
N PRO A 65 3.10 14.53 -8.99
CA PRO A 65 4.26 15.31 -9.44
C PRO A 65 5.29 15.60 -8.33
N ALA A 66 4.84 15.64 -7.07
CA ALA A 66 5.70 15.82 -5.89
C ALA A 66 6.40 14.52 -5.43
N GLY A 67 6.21 13.41 -6.15
CA GLY A 67 6.80 12.11 -5.83
C GLY A 67 6.08 11.33 -4.72
N LYS A 68 4.92 11.80 -4.24
CA LYS A 68 4.10 11.08 -3.25
C LYS A 68 3.29 9.97 -3.92
N LEU A 69 3.08 8.88 -3.19
CA LEU A 69 2.21 7.77 -3.56
C LEU A 69 0.83 7.95 -2.94
N VAL A 70 -0.19 7.88 -3.78
CA VAL A 70 -1.58 8.13 -3.41
C VAL A 70 -2.42 6.94 -3.85
N ARG A 71 -3.12 6.30 -2.90
CA ARG A 71 -3.99 5.16 -3.22
C ARG A 71 -5.13 5.62 -4.13
N ARG A 72 -5.28 4.95 -5.28
CA ARG A 72 -6.44 5.15 -6.15
C ARG A 72 -7.59 4.33 -5.60
N PHE A 73 -8.56 4.98 -4.98
CA PHE A 73 -9.85 4.36 -4.68
C PHE A 73 -10.80 4.68 -5.83
N ASP A 74 -11.55 3.69 -6.31
CA ASP A 74 -12.67 3.95 -7.21
C ASP A 74 -13.73 4.73 -6.41
N GLY A 75 -13.74 6.06 -6.54
CA GLY A 75 -14.72 6.96 -5.91
C GLY A 75 -14.64 7.19 -4.39
N GLY A 76 -13.54 6.83 -3.71
CA GLY A 76 -13.42 6.87 -2.23
C GLY A 76 -12.21 7.65 -1.66
N PRO A 77 -12.13 7.83 -0.32
CA PRO A 77 -11.22 8.76 0.36
C PRO A 77 -9.74 8.38 0.19
N THR A 78 -8.90 9.38 -0.07
CA THR A 78 -7.49 9.21 -0.44
C THR A 78 -6.56 8.95 0.75
N GLY A 79 -5.84 7.82 0.73
CA GLY A 79 -4.74 7.52 1.66
C GLY A 79 -3.41 7.97 1.06
N THR A 80 -2.60 8.71 1.82
CA THR A 80 -1.28 9.18 1.39
C THR A 80 -0.18 8.42 2.13
N TYR A 81 0.77 7.83 1.39
CA TYR A 81 1.96 7.22 1.97
C TYR A 81 3.13 8.20 1.93
N SER A 82 3.83 8.34 3.05
CA SER A 82 5.06 9.14 3.15
C SER A 82 6.27 8.20 3.07
N ARG A 83 7.33 8.63 2.37
CA ARG A 83 8.62 7.93 2.33
C ARG A 83 9.44 8.26 3.57
#